data_AF-A0A8R7TN04-F1
#
_entry.id   AF-A0A8R7TN04-F1
#
_cell.length_a   1.000
_cell.length_b   1.000
_cell.length_c   1.000
_cell.angle_alpha   90.00
_cell.angle_beta   90.00
_cell.angle_gamma   90.00
#
_symmetry.space_group_name_H-M   'P 1'
#
loop_
_entity.id
_entity.type
_entity.pdbx_description
1 polymer ?
#
loop_
_entity_poly.entity_id
_entity_poly.type
_entity_poly.pdbx_seq_one_letter_code
_entity_poly.pdbx_strand_id
1 'polypeptide(L)'
;MGPSRALPCLVLLFLLSSSSAFGVEDTCKSIAAGKEMSIDYNYRIKFFEASKGSATADKHGLAVITSKLNRAAAKSLGKRIHALRALEKDKVIQMDLDICSQLYSKAVDELDA
;
A
#
# COMPACT_ATOMS: atom_id res chain seq x y z
N MET A 1 -46.89 8.68 27.63
CA MET A 1 -45.75 9.06 26.77
C MET A 1 -44.70 7.99 26.92
N GLY A 2 -44.59 7.08 25.95
CA GLY A 2 -43.60 6.00 25.99
C GLY A 2 -42.21 6.52 25.65
N PRO A 3 -41.12 5.92 26.19
CA PRO A 3 -39.77 6.35 25.89
C PRO A 3 -39.53 6.24 24.37
N SER A 4 -39.06 7.35 23.79
CA SER A 4 -38.82 7.46 22.35
C SER A 4 -37.76 6.44 21.92
N ARG A 5 -38.17 5.44 21.13
CA ARG A 5 -37.29 4.41 20.54
C ARG A 5 -36.27 4.98 19.55
N ALA A 6 -36.33 6.28 19.26
CA ALA A 6 -35.37 6.99 18.42
C ALA A 6 -34.07 7.32 19.16
N LEU A 7 -34.11 7.51 20.49
CA LEU A 7 -32.93 7.87 21.28
C LEU A 7 -31.82 6.79 21.24
N PRO A 8 -32.12 5.49 21.42
CA PRO A 8 -31.12 4.43 21.32
C PRO A 8 -30.53 4.31 19.91
N CYS A 9 -31.34 4.49 18.88
CA CYS A 9 -30.89 4.46 17.49
C CYS A 9 -29.96 5.64 17.15
N LEU A 10 -30.27 6.83 17.66
CA LEU A 10 -29.41 8.00 17.51
C LEU A 10 -28.07 7.80 18.22
N VAL A 11 -28.07 7.23 19.43
CA VAL A 11 -26.85 6.88 20.17
C VAL A 11 -26.02 5.85 19.41
N LEU A 12 -26.64 4.80 18.86
CA LEU A 12 -25.97 3.81 18.02
C LEU A 12 -25.34 4.45 16.76
N LEU A 13 -26.06 5.31 16.05
CA LEU A 13 -25.53 6.03 14.87
C LEU A 13 -24.38 6.97 15.22
N PHE A 14 -24.42 7.61 16.39
CA PHE A 14 -23.35 8.47 16.89
C PHE A 14 -22.10 7.67 17.26
N LEU A 15 -22.28 6.48 17.84
CA LEU A 15 -21.19 5.55 18.17
C LEU A 15 -20.54 4.97 16.90
N LEU A 16 -21.34 4.62 15.88
CA LEU A 16 -20.82 4.19 14.57
C LEU A 16 -20.06 5.32 13.85
N SER A 17 -20.51 6.57 14.02
CA SER A 17 -19.86 7.76 13.45
C SER A 17 -18.60 8.19 14.23
N SER A 18 -18.45 7.73 15.47
CA SER A 18 -17.29 8.01 16.34
C SER A 18 -16.17 6.98 16.18
N SER A 19 -16.30 6.01 15.28
CA SER A 19 -15.16 5.20 14.85
C SER A 19 -14.20 6.14 14.12
N SER A 20 -13.15 6.58 14.82
CA SER A 20 -12.04 7.29 14.20
C SER A 20 -11.52 6.43 13.05
N ALA A 21 -11.86 6.79 11.82
CA ALA A 21 -11.29 6.16 10.65
C ALA A 21 -9.78 6.34 10.76
N PHE A 22 -9.06 5.23 10.97
CA PHE A 22 -7.60 5.23 11.02
C PHE A 22 -7.12 5.56 9.62
N GLY A 23 -6.97 6.85 9.36
CA GLY A 23 -6.77 7.38 8.01
C GLY A 23 -5.34 7.23 7.54
N VAL A 24 -5.08 7.77 6.34
CA VAL A 24 -3.74 7.86 5.75
C VAL A 24 -2.74 8.52 6.72
N GLU A 25 -3.17 9.59 7.39
CA GLU A 25 -2.33 10.36 8.30
C GLU A 25 -1.99 9.59 9.58
N ASP A 26 -2.97 8.96 10.23
CA ASP A 26 -2.74 8.12 11.42
C ASP A 26 -1.87 6.91 11.09
N THR A 27 -2.07 6.34 9.90
CA THR A 27 -1.24 5.25 9.37
C THR A 27 0.20 5.71 9.19
N CYS A 28 0.44 6.83 8.50
CA CYS A 28 1.78 7.37 8.29
C CYS A 28 2.48 7.77 9.60
N LYS A 29 1.74 8.30 10.57
CA LYS A 29 2.26 8.59 11.93
C LYS A 29 2.66 7.31 12.66
N SER A 30 1.83 6.27 12.60
CA SER A 30 2.15 4.98 13.24
C SER A 30 3.39 4.30 12.64
N ILE A 31 3.59 4.44 11.33
CA ILE A 31 4.77 3.91 10.64
C ILE A 31 6.02 4.74 11.01
N ALA A 32 5.90 6.06 11.12
CA ALA A 32 6.99 6.95 11.55
C ALA A 32 7.44 6.69 12.99
N ALA A 33 6.54 6.22 13.85
CA ALA A 33 6.86 5.83 15.23
C ALA A 33 7.57 4.47 15.34
N GLY A 34 7.56 3.66 14.27
CA GLY A 34 8.33 2.43 14.18
C GLY A 34 9.81 2.71 13.93
N LYS A 35 10.71 1.90 14.50
CA LYS A 35 12.18 2.04 14.33
C LYS A 35 12.70 1.67 12.93
N GLU A 36 11.82 1.25 12.02
CA GLU A 36 12.16 0.50 10.81
C GLU A 36 11.96 1.28 9.49
N MET A 37 12.00 2.63 9.48
CA MET A 37 11.75 3.32 8.20
C MET A 37 12.53 4.62 7.97
N SER A 38 13.40 4.57 6.96
CA SER A 38 14.11 5.71 6.34
C SER A 38 13.27 6.48 5.31
N ILE A 39 12.00 6.12 5.12
CA ILE A 39 11.11 6.76 4.14
C ILE A 39 10.46 8.00 4.75
N ASP A 40 10.65 9.13 4.08
CA ASP A 40 10.10 10.44 4.45
C ASP A 40 8.57 10.41 4.64
N TYR A 41 8.09 11.14 5.65
CA TYR A 41 6.67 11.21 5.97
C TYR A 41 5.85 11.81 4.83
N ASN A 42 6.33 12.90 4.21
CA ASN A 42 5.60 13.57 3.13
C ASN A 42 5.55 12.69 1.88
N TYR A 43 6.58 11.88 1.63
CA TYR A 43 6.56 10.88 0.57
C TYR A 43 5.43 9.86 0.78
N ARG A 44 5.23 9.34 2.01
CA ARG A 44 4.15 8.40 2.31
C ARG A 44 2.76 9.01 2.12
N ILE A 45 2.57 10.26 2.55
CA ILE A 45 1.30 10.98 2.34
C ILE A 45 1.02 11.11 0.84
N LYS A 46 1.97 11.63 0.06
CA LYS A 46 1.81 11.80 -1.39
C LYS A 46 1.56 10.47 -2.12
N PHE A 47 2.20 9.39 -1.67
CA PHE A 47 1.97 8.05 -2.22
C PHE A 47 0.51 7.62 -2.08
N PHE A 48 -0.08 7.80 -0.88
CA PHE A 48 -1.48 7.44 -0.65
C PHE A 48 -2.46 8.39 -1.35
N GLU A 49 -2.19 9.70 -1.36
CA GLU A 49 -3.01 10.69 -2.07
C GLU A 49 -3.11 10.41 -3.57
N ALA A 50 -2.02 9.94 -4.19
CA ALA A 50 -1.99 9.58 -5.60
C ALA A 50 -2.80 8.31 -5.92
N SER A 51 -3.20 7.53 -4.91
CA SER A 51 -3.91 6.27 -5.08
C SER A 51 -5.40 6.40 -4.82
N LYS A 52 -6.21 6.00 -5.79
CA LYS A 52 -7.68 6.01 -5.67
C LYS A 52 -8.13 5.12 -4.51
N GLY A 53 -9.01 5.66 -3.68
CA GLY A 53 -9.63 4.93 -2.56
C GLY A 53 -8.84 4.98 -1.25
N SER A 54 -7.61 5.52 -1.23
CA SER A 54 -6.82 5.62 0.02
C SER A 54 -7.47 6.56 1.04
N ALA A 55 -8.13 7.63 0.58
CA ALA A 55 -8.72 8.65 1.46
C ALA A 55 -9.83 8.11 2.39
N THR A 56 -10.50 7.03 2.00
CA THR A 56 -11.60 6.41 2.76
C THR A 56 -11.25 5.00 3.24
N ALA A 57 -10.03 4.53 2.99
CA ALA A 57 -9.59 3.20 3.38
C ALA A 57 -9.20 3.18 4.86
N ASP A 58 -9.60 2.12 5.57
CA ASP A 58 -9.05 1.81 6.88
C ASP A 58 -7.62 1.26 6.76
N LYS A 59 -6.98 0.94 7.90
CA LYS A 59 -5.63 0.38 7.94
C LYS A 59 -5.45 -0.86 7.04
N HIS A 60 -6.44 -1.75 7.02
CA HIS A 60 -6.39 -2.96 6.20
C HIS A 60 -6.55 -2.64 4.71
N GLY A 61 -7.49 -1.75 4.37
CA GLY A 61 -7.67 -1.23 3.02
C GLY A 61 -6.41 -0.55 2.49
N LEU A 62 -5.71 0.24 3.32
CA LEU A 62 -4.44 0.88 2.96
C LEU A 62 -3.34 -0.16 2.72
N ALA A 63 -3.29 -1.24 3.50
CA ALA A 63 -2.36 -2.35 3.25
C ALA A 63 -2.66 -3.03 1.90
N VAL A 64 -3.93 -3.35 1.62
CA VAL A 64 -4.34 -3.94 0.33
C VAL A 64 -4.01 -3.03 -0.85
N ILE A 65 -4.27 -1.72 -0.74
CA ILE A 65 -3.92 -0.73 -1.77
C ILE A 65 -2.40 -0.73 -2.00
N THR A 66 -1.62 -0.68 -0.93
CA THR A 66 -0.15 -0.67 -1.00
C THR A 66 0.39 -1.94 -1.67
N SER A 67 -0.10 -3.11 -1.27
CA SER A 67 0.29 -4.39 -1.89
C SER A 67 -0.03 -4.43 -3.38
N LYS A 68 -1.20 -3.93 -3.80
CA LYS A 68 -1.58 -3.85 -5.22
C LYS A 68 -0.66 -2.92 -6.01
N LEU A 69 -0.32 -1.75 -5.47
CA LEU A 69 0.60 -0.80 -6.10
C LEU A 69 2.01 -1.38 -6.22
N ASN A 70 2.54 -1.96 -5.15
CA ASN A 70 3.85 -2.61 -5.13
C ASN A 70 3.91 -3.76 -6.13
N ARG A 71 2.85 -4.57 -6.21
CA ARG A 71 2.77 -5.66 -7.19
C ARG A 71 2.79 -5.14 -8.62
N ALA A 72 2.01 -4.10 -8.91
CA ALA A 72 2.00 -3.49 -10.23
C ALA A 72 3.37 -2.92 -10.62
N ALA A 73 4.04 -2.25 -9.67
CA ALA A 73 5.40 -1.75 -9.85
C ALA A 73 6.41 -2.89 -10.10
N ALA A 74 6.38 -3.95 -9.29
CA ALA A 74 7.25 -5.11 -9.45
C ALA A 74 7.07 -5.79 -10.82
N LYS A 75 5.82 -5.98 -11.27
CA LYS A 75 5.53 -6.49 -12.62
C LYS A 75 6.06 -5.60 -13.73
N SER A 76 5.90 -4.27 -13.58
CA SER A 76 6.41 -3.30 -14.55
C SER A 76 7.94 -3.33 -14.64
N LEU A 77 8.61 -3.38 -13.49
CA LEU A 77 10.06 -3.49 -13.40
C LEU A 77 10.57 -4.81 -14.00
N GLY A 78 9.93 -5.93 -13.70
CA GLY A 78 10.25 -7.23 -14.32
C GLY A 78 10.20 -7.18 -15.85
N LYS A 79 9.14 -6.59 -16.43
CA LYS A 79 9.04 -6.39 -17.90
C LYS A 79 10.18 -5.52 -18.45
N ARG A 80 10.52 -4.43 -17.75
CA ARG A 80 11.59 -3.52 -18.15
C ARG A 80 12.96 -4.18 -18.06
N ILE A 81 13.21 -4.99 -17.03
CA ILE A 81 14.43 -5.81 -16.88
C ILE A 81 14.55 -6.81 -18.03
N HIS A 82 13.47 -7.53 -18.37
CA HIS A 82 13.46 -8.43 -19.51
C HIS A 82 13.79 -7.72 -20.82
N ALA A 83 13.22 -6.53 -21.05
CA ALA A 83 13.52 -5.73 -22.22
C ALA A 83 14.98 -5.27 -22.26
N LEU A 84 15.54 -4.82 -21.14
CA LEU A 84 16.95 -4.45 -21.04
C LEU A 84 17.87 -5.64 -21.32
N ARG A 85 17.57 -6.80 -20.73
CA ARG A 85 18.35 -8.02 -20.92
C ARG A 85 18.38 -8.48 -22.37
N ALA A 86 17.26 -8.34 -23.09
CA ALA A 86 17.18 -8.70 -24.51
C ALA A 86 18.07 -7.85 -25.43
N LEU A 87 18.42 -6.63 -24.99
CA LEU A 87 19.28 -5.70 -25.73
C LEU A 87 20.75 -5.73 -25.26
N GLU A 88 21.01 -6.31 -24.09
CA GLU A 88 22.34 -6.36 -23.49
C GLU A 88 23.22 -7.43 -24.15
N LYS A 89 24.50 -7.11 -24.37
CA LYS A 89 25.50 -8.01 -24.95
C LYS A 89 26.55 -8.44 -23.93
N ASP A 90 26.76 -7.66 -22.88
CA ASP A 90 27.67 -7.99 -21.80
C ASP A 90 27.08 -9.10 -20.92
N LYS A 91 27.83 -10.20 -20.77
CA LYS A 91 27.36 -11.38 -20.03
C LYS A 91 27.26 -11.15 -18.52
N VAL A 92 28.10 -10.28 -17.96
CA VAL A 92 28.05 -9.92 -16.53
C VAL A 92 26.78 -9.12 -16.27
N ILE A 93 26.51 -8.10 -17.10
CA ILE A 93 25.29 -7.29 -16.97
C ILE A 93 24.04 -8.15 -17.21
N GLN A 94 24.06 -9.08 -18.16
CA GLN A 94 22.94 -10.03 -18.36
C GLN A 94 22.68 -10.89 -17.12
N MET A 95 23.71 -11.32 -16.40
CA MET A 95 23.59 -12.10 -15.18
C MET A 95 22.99 -11.26 -14.04
N ASP A 96 23.44 -10.01 -13.88
CA ASP A 96 22.89 -9.08 -12.89
C ASP A 96 21.41 -8.78 -13.16
N LEU A 97 21.04 -8.61 -14.44
CA LEU A 97 19.64 -8.44 -14.85
C LEU A 97 18.80 -9.69 -14.59
N ASP A 98 19.38 -10.89 -14.70
CA ASP A 98 18.68 -12.14 -14.38
C ASP A 98 18.40 -12.25 -12.87
N ILE A 99 19.37 -11.92 -12.02
CA ILE A 99 19.19 -11.84 -10.57
C ILE A 99 18.08 -10.84 -10.23
N CYS A 100 18.10 -9.65 -10.84
CA CYS A 100 17.04 -8.66 -10.65
C CYS A 100 15.67 -9.20 -11.07
N SER A 101 15.60 -9.90 -12.21
CA SER A 101 14.36 -10.50 -12.71
C SER A 101 13.79 -11.51 -11.72
N GLN A 102 14.63 -12.38 -11.14
CA GLN A 102 14.23 -13.37 -10.13
C GLN A 102 13.71 -12.69 -8.86
N LEU A 103 14.39 -11.64 -8.37
CA LEU A 103 13.96 -10.89 -7.19
C LEU A 103 12.58 -10.25 -7.38
N TYR A 104 12.35 -9.60 -8.53
CA TYR A 104 11.04 -8.99 -8.81
C TYR A 104 9.95 -10.02 -9.09
N SER A 105 10.28 -11.20 -9.63
CA SER A 105 9.33 -12.32 -9.74
C SER A 105 8.90 -12.80 -8.36
N LYS A 106 9.86 -13.06 -7.46
CA LYS A 106 9.59 -13.47 -6.09
C LYS A 106 8.75 -12.44 -5.33
N ALA A 107 9.07 -11.15 -5.49
CA ALA A 107 8.28 -10.07 -4.89
C ALA A 107 6.82 -10.06 -5.40
N VAL A 108 6.59 -10.39 -6.68
CA VAL A 108 5.22 -10.54 -7.21
C VAL A 108 4.51 -11.72 -6.56
N ASP A 109 5.18 -12.86 -6.42
CA ASP A 109 4.61 -14.07 -5.79
C ASP A 109 4.26 -13.81 -4.32
N GLU A 110 5.13 -13.14 -3.56
CA GLU A 110 4.89 -12.75 -2.16
C GLU A 110 3.72 -11.76 -2.01
N LEU A 111 3.48 -10.91 -3.02
CA LEU A 111 2.38 -9.94 -3.04
C LEU A 111 1.07 -10.51 -3.60
N ASP A 112 1.10 -11.71 -4.18
CA ASP A 112 -0.06 -12.46 -4.68
C ASP A 112 -0.59 -13.51 -3.67
N ALA A 113 0.19 -13.83 -2.62
CA ALA A 113 -0.17 -14.75 -1.54
C ALA A 113 -1.25 -14.19 -0.60
#